data_AF-A0AAU5XB38-F1
#
_entry.id   AF-A0AAU5XB38-F1
#
_cell.length_a   1.000
_cell.length_b   1.000
_cell.length_c   1.000
_cell.angle_alpha   90.00
_cell.angle_beta   90.00
_cell.angle_gamma   90.00
#
_symmetry.space_group_name_H-M   'P 1'
#
loop_
_entity.id
_entity.type
_entity.pdbx_description
1 polymer ?
#
loop_
_entity_poly.entity_id
_entity_poly.type
_entity_poly.pdbx_seq_one_letter_code
_entity_poly.pdbx_strand_id
1 'polypeptide(L)'
;MTRPGGVRIREIAPRLAFQDRIVPAAVKIELVRRLIGAGVRAFELSSFVRPDLVPGLADAAEVFARVPRVPGLTLGCCVGNTRGLARAVDAGADTASFLFSADEGFSRANIGRSTERSLAELERMAAFAADHDIVLGTYLIFAWGGPTGPARRGEDLQPLARRLLDMGVDHWILADSAGYAAPPQIRELVTAALAHIPADHLTIQIHDGRGMGLAALLPLLELGVRDIDTSLAGSGGHPAMPGTPGGGLCTEDAVQLLELAGVPTGIDLPRLIDAANWLADEIGVPGKGFVRRTGPVPGADRPTAPFAFTW
;
A
#
# COMPACT_ATOMS: atom_id res chain seq x y z
N MET A 1 -3.11 3.46 -16.78
CA MET A 1 -3.42 4.91 -16.78
C MET A 1 -4.75 5.11 -16.08
N THR A 2 -4.81 5.99 -15.09
CA THR A 2 -6.04 6.41 -14.42
C THR A 2 -6.94 7.17 -15.38
N ARG A 3 -8.26 7.04 -15.22
CA ARG A 3 -9.21 7.89 -15.97
C ARG A 3 -9.00 9.35 -15.54
N PRO A 4 -9.25 10.35 -16.40
CA PRO A 4 -9.26 11.76 -15.98
C PRO A 4 -10.16 11.94 -14.75
N GLY A 5 -9.60 12.47 -13.66
CA GLY A 5 -10.32 12.63 -12.37
C GLY A 5 -10.46 11.36 -11.52
N GLY A 6 -9.93 10.21 -11.95
CA GLY A 6 -9.98 8.94 -11.22
C GLY A 6 -8.80 8.71 -10.28
N VAL A 7 -8.95 7.75 -9.37
CA VAL A 7 -7.95 7.38 -8.35
C VAL A 7 -7.27 6.07 -8.73
N ARG A 8 -5.94 5.98 -8.55
CA ARG A 8 -5.19 4.72 -8.64
C ARG A 8 -5.13 4.07 -7.26
N ILE A 9 -5.91 3.01 -7.11
CA ILE A 9 -5.81 2.12 -5.96
C ILE A 9 -4.65 1.16 -6.19
N ARG A 10 -3.61 1.27 -5.36
CA ARG A 10 -2.52 0.30 -5.29
C ARG A 10 -2.83 -0.71 -4.20
N GLU A 11 -3.15 -1.92 -4.64
CA GLU A 11 -3.55 -3.00 -3.74
C GLU A 11 -2.32 -3.69 -3.15
N ILE A 12 -2.21 -3.62 -1.83
CA ILE A 12 -1.02 -4.07 -1.09
C ILE A 12 -1.27 -5.37 -0.31
N ALA A 13 -2.50 -5.89 -0.25
CA ALA A 13 -2.82 -7.18 0.37
C ALA A 13 -1.95 -8.35 -0.14
N PRO A 14 -1.62 -8.50 -1.44
CA PRO A 14 -0.79 -9.61 -1.91
C PRO A 14 0.57 -9.72 -1.22
N ARG A 15 1.10 -8.60 -0.70
CA ARG A 15 2.28 -8.62 0.15
C ARG A 15 1.93 -8.59 1.64
N LEU A 16 1.00 -7.73 2.07
CA LEU A 16 0.68 -7.52 3.49
C LEU A 16 0.08 -8.75 4.16
N ALA A 17 -0.86 -9.40 3.49
CA ALA A 17 -1.64 -10.49 4.02
C ALA A 17 -0.80 -11.74 4.35
N PHE A 18 0.35 -11.88 3.69
CA PHE A 18 1.15 -13.09 3.73
C PHE A 18 2.57 -12.89 4.28
N GLN A 19 2.94 -11.70 4.73
CA GLN A 19 4.31 -11.49 5.24
C GLN A 19 4.59 -12.17 6.58
N ASP A 20 3.56 -12.40 7.38
CA ASP A 20 3.63 -12.99 8.73
C ASP A 20 3.33 -14.50 8.75
N ARG A 21 3.01 -15.10 7.59
CA ARG A 21 2.55 -16.49 7.48
C ARG A 21 2.99 -17.13 6.18
N ILE A 22 3.18 -18.44 6.19
CA ILE A 22 3.55 -19.19 4.99
C ILE A 22 2.28 -19.80 4.39
N VAL A 23 2.00 -19.45 3.14
CA VAL A 23 0.96 -20.07 2.31
C VAL A 23 1.57 -20.48 0.96
N PRO A 24 0.99 -21.46 0.26
CA PRO A 24 1.43 -21.79 -1.09
C PRO A 24 1.36 -20.58 -2.04
N ALA A 25 2.34 -20.43 -2.93
CA ALA A 25 2.35 -19.37 -3.95
C ALA A 25 1.05 -19.32 -4.77
N ALA A 26 0.43 -20.48 -5.01
CA ALA A 26 -0.85 -20.60 -5.71
C ALA A 26 -1.97 -19.75 -5.07
N VAL A 27 -2.02 -19.64 -3.74
CA VAL A 27 -3.00 -18.81 -3.02
C VAL A 27 -2.77 -17.32 -3.33
N LYS A 28 -1.52 -16.87 -3.31
CA LYS A 28 -1.15 -15.48 -3.62
C LYS A 28 -1.47 -15.11 -5.06
N ILE A 29 -1.16 -16.03 -5.99
CA ILE A 29 -1.46 -15.86 -7.42
C ILE A 29 -2.97 -15.80 -7.65
N GLU A 30 -3.75 -16.64 -6.97
CA GLU A 30 -5.20 -16.65 -7.07
C GLU A 30 -5.82 -15.34 -6.54
N LEU A 31 -5.33 -14.81 -5.41
CA LEU A 31 -5.73 -13.50 -4.90
C LEU A 31 -5.58 -12.42 -5.99
N VAL A 32 -4.40 -12.36 -6.62
CA VAL A 32 -4.08 -11.36 -7.64
C VAL A 32 -4.96 -11.54 -8.88
N ARG A 33 -5.25 -12.78 -9.30
CA ARG A 33 -6.17 -13.03 -10.42
C ARG A 33 -7.57 -12.50 -10.15
N ARG A 34 -8.11 -12.73 -8.95
CA ARG A 34 -9.42 -12.20 -8.53
C ARG A 34 -9.45 -10.68 -8.57
N LEU A 35 -8.40 -10.05 -8.03
CA LEU A 35 -8.27 -8.59 -8.01
C LEU A 35 -8.14 -7.99 -9.42
N ILE A 36 -7.36 -8.62 -10.31
CA ILE A 36 -7.30 -8.24 -11.72
C ILE A 36 -8.67 -8.37 -12.39
N GLY A 37 -9.39 -9.47 -12.11
CA GLY A 37 -10.75 -9.73 -12.60
C GLY A 37 -11.81 -8.76 -12.05
N ALA A 38 -11.56 -8.15 -10.90
CA ALA A 38 -12.34 -7.06 -10.33
C ALA A 38 -11.93 -5.68 -10.88
N GLY A 39 -10.85 -5.56 -11.66
CA GLY A 39 -10.45 -4.29 -12.27
C GLY A 39 -9.26 -3.59 -11.61
N VAL A 40 -8.66 -4.17 -10.56
CA VAL A 40 -7.43 -3.63 -9.95
C VAL A 40 -6.27 -3.71 -10.94
N ARG A 41 -5.47 -2.65 -11.01
CA ARG A 41 -4.36 -2.52 -11.98
C ARG A 41 -3.02 -2.12 -11.38
N ALA A 42 -2.95 -1.76 -10.10
CA ALA A 42 -1.68 -1.45 -9.44
C ALA A 42 -1.56 -2.31 -8.19
N PHE A 43 -0.40 -2.94 -8.02
CA PHE A 43 -0.14 -3.89 -6.94
C PHE A 43 1.20 -3.64 -6.28
N GLU A 44 1.25 -3.83 -4.97
CA GLU A 44 2.48 -4.27 -4.29
C GLU A 44 2.37 -5.80 -4.10
N LEU A 45 3.04 -6.54 -4.98
CA LEU A 45 2.80 -7.96 -5.17
C LEU A 45 3.48 -8.83 -4.12
N SER A 46 4.72 -8.48 -3.77
CA SER A 46 5.55 -9.20 -2.81
C SER A 46 6.74 -8.34 -2.35
N SER A 47 7.75 -8.96 -1.74
CA SER A 47 8.96 -8.30 -1.27
C SER A 47 10.20 -9.15 -1.53
N PHE A 48 11.23 -8.57 -2.15
CA PHE A 48 12.53 -9.23 -2.37
C PHE A 48 13.48 -8.99 -1.20
N VAL A 49 13.00 -9.30 0.00
CA VAL A 49 13.78 -9.28 1.23
C VAL A 49 14.40 -10.66 1.52
N ARG A 50 15.08 -10.74 2.65
CA ARG A 50 15.70 -11.97 3.15
C ARG A 50 14.62 -13.00 3.53
N PRO A 51 14.57 -14.18 2.88
CA PRO A 51 13.59 -15.23 3.18
C PRO A 51 13.64 -15.74 4.62
N ASP A 52 14.81 -15.68 5.27
CA ASP A 52 14.95 -16.07 6.67
C ASP A 52 14.30 -15.07 7.65
N LEU A 53 14.14 -13.80 7.24
CA LEU A 53 13.46 -12.78 8.03
C LEU A 53 11.96 -12.72 7.74
N VAL A 54 11.58 -12.94 6.48
CA VAL A 54 10.17 -12.88 6.03
C VAL A 54 9.87 -14.12 5.18
N PRO A 55 9.73 -15.30 5.79
CA PRO A 55 9.58 -16.57 5.07
C PRO A 55 8.28 -16.63 4.26
N GLY A 56 7.24 -15.91 4.71
CA GLY A 56 5.98 -15.78 4.00
C GLY A 56 6.10 -15.13 2.63
N LEU A 57 7.22 -14.49 2.27
CA LEU A 57 7.44 -13.86 0.96
C LEU A 57 8.60 -14.49 0.17
N ALA A 58 9.10 -15.65 0.59
CA ALA A 58 10.24 -16.32 -0.03
C ALA A 58 10.02 -16.69 -1.52
N ASP A 59 8.76 -16.86 -1.91
CA ASP A 59 8.29 -17.24 -3.25
C ASP A 59 8.05 -16.04 -4.19
N ALA A 60 8.53 -14.84 -3.85
CA ALA A 60 8.30 -13.61 -4.64
C ALA A 60 8.53 -13.80 -6.15
N ALA A 61 9.66 -14.39 -6.55
CA ALA A 61 9.98 -14.61 -7.97
C ALA A 61 8.96 -15.52 -8.67
N GLU A 62 8.46 -16.56 -7.99
CA GLU A 62 7.42 -17.44 -8.53
C GLU A 62 6.10 -16.70 -8.73
N VAL A 63 5.71 -15.87 -7.74
CA VAL A 63 4.47 -15.06 -7.83
C VAL A 63 4.54 -14.10 -9.00
N PHE A 64 5.65 -13.36 -9.15
CA PHE A 64 5.86 -12.44 -10.28
C PHE A 64 5.79 -13.16 -11.64
N ALA A 65 6.39 -14.35 -11.76
CA ALA A 65 6.42 -15.10 -13.02
C ALA A 65 5.05 -15.66 -13.43
N ARG A 66 4.13 -15.91 -12.47
CA ARG A 66 2.87 -16.63 -12.71
C ARG A 66 1.62 -15.73 -12.69
N VAL A 67 1.75 -14.48 -12.26
CA VAL A 67 0.67 -13.49 -12.31
C VAL A 67 0.44 -13.05 -13.76
N PRO A 68 -0.82 -13.03 -14.24
CA PRO A 68 -1.11 -12.66 -15.61
C PRO A 68 -0.76 -11.18 -15.86
N ARG A 69 -0.05 -10.91 -16.95
CA ARG A 69 0.15 -9.55 -17.46
C ARG A 69 -1.07 -9.15 -18.28
N VAL A 70 -1.70 -8.04 -17.90
CA VAL A 70 -2.83 -7.45 -18.64
C VAL A 70 -2.53 -5.97 -18.93
N PRO A 71 -3.13 -5.36 -19.97
CA PRO A 71 -2.89 -3.96 -20.28
C PRO A 71 -3.15 -3.02 -19.09
N GLY A 72 -2.20 -2.12 -18.86
CA GLY A 72 -2.28 -1.11 -17.79
C GLY A 72 -1.98 -1.64 -16.38
N LEU A 73 -1.52 -2.88 -16.23
CA LEU A 73 -1.08 -3.46 -14.96
C LEU A 73 0.30 -2.90 -14.55
N THR A 74 0.46 -2.57 -13.27
CA THR A 74 1.73 -2.25 -12.62
C THR A 74 1.96 -3.21 -11.46
N LEU A 75 3.06 -3.96 -11.52
CA LEU A 75 3.50 -4.93 -10.52
C LEU A 75 4.71 -4.37 -9.76
N GLY A 76 4.45 -3.87 -8.55
CA GLY A 76 5.45 -3.36 -7.64
C GLY A 76 5.88 -4.37 -6.58
N CYS A 77 6.98 -4.10 -5.90
CA CYS A 77 7.43 -4.85 -4.73
C CYS A 77 8.16 -3.99 -3.70
N CYS A 78 8.30 -4.52 -2.49
CA CYS A 78 9.24 -3.98 -1.51
C CYS A 78 10.64 -4.57 -1.70
N VAL A 79 11.66 -3.76 -1.40
CA VAL A 79 13.08 -4.15 -1.44
C VAL A 79 13.81 -3.62 -0.21
N GLY A 80 14.80 -4.37 0.27
CA GLY A 80 15.56 -4.01 1.48
C GLY A 80 17.02 -3.62 1.25
N ASN A 81 17.51 -3.80 0.03
CA ASN A 81 18.87 -3.51 -0.43
C ASN A 81 18.99 -3.71 -1.96
N THR A 82 20.16 -3.37 -2.50
CA THR A 82 20.53 -3.47 -3.93
C THR A 82 20.43 -4.90 -4.46
N ARG A 83 20.72 -5.93 -3.65
CA ARG A 83 20.56 -7.35 -4.07
C ARG A 83 19.09 -7.73 -4.24
N GLY A 84 18.23 -7.24 -3.35
CA GLY A 84 16.77 -7.40 -3.48
C GLY A 84 16.23 -6.68 -4.71
N LEU A 85 16.74 -5.48 -5.00
CA LEU A 85 16.40 -4.71 -6.20
C LEU A 85 16.81 -5.44 -7.49
N ALA A 86 18.02 -5.99 -7.57
CA ALA A 86 18.45 -6.78 -8.72
C ALA A 86 17.51 -7.99 -8.97
N ARG A 87 17.14 -8.72 -7.91
CA ARG A 87 16.16 -9.82 -8.01
C ARG A 87 14.78 -9.35 -8.45
N ALA A 88 14.36 -8.15 -8.06
CA ALA A 88 13.09 -7.56 -8.49
C ALA A 88 13.12 -7.25 -9.99
N VAL A 89 14.21 -6.67 -10.49
CA VAL A 89 14.43 -6.44 -11.92
C VAL A 89 14.41 -7.76 -12.70
N ASP A 90 15.12 -8.79 -12.24
CA ASP A 90 15.15 -10.11 -12.88
C ASP A 90 13.75 -10.76 -12.94
N ALA A 91 12.91 -10.50 -11.92
CA ALA A 91 11.52 -10.98 -11.87
C ALA A 91 10.55 -10.13 -12.72
N GLY A 92 11.03 -9.03 -13.31
CA GLY A 92 10.25 -8.11 -14.13
C GLY A 92 9.35 -7.16 -13.32
N ALA A 93 9.74 -6.77 -12.11
CA ALA A 93 8.98 -5.76 -11.36
C ALA A 93 9.02 -4.41 -12.10
N ASP A 94 7.86 -3.75 -12.21
CA ASP A 94 7.75 -2.43 -12.85
C ASP A 94 8.16 -1.31 -11.86
N THR A 95 7.93 -1.54 -10.56
CA THR A 95 8.32 -0.62 -9.48
C THR A 95 8.95 -1.38 -8.31
N ALA A 96 9.88 -0.74 -7.61
CA ALA A 96 10.45 -1.25 -6.38
C ALA A 96 10.47 -0.14 -5.32
N SER A 97 10.04 -0.44 -4.09
CA SER A 97 9.99 0.52 -3.00
C SER A 97 10.91 0.09 -1.86
N PHE A 98 11.88 0.95 -1.52
CA PHE A 98 12.72 0.75 -0.34
C PHE A 98 11.94 1.06 0.94
N LEU A 99 12.05 0.20 1.95
CA LEU A 99 11.40 0.43 3.25
C LEU A 99 12.28 1.30 4.15
N PHE A 100 12.22 2.62 3.97
CA PHE A 100 12.89 3.57 4.84
C PHE A 100 12.02 3.93 6.05
N SER A 101 12.61 3.84 7.25
CA SER A 101 11.94 4.24 8.49
C SER A 101 12.43 5.61 8.92
N ALA A 102 11.49 6.53 9.12
CA ALA A 102 11.82 7.82 9.69
C ALA A 102 11.79 7.82 11.23
N ASP A 103 11.52 6.68 11.88
CA ASP A 103 11.73 6.48 13.32
C ASP A 103 13.08 5.75 13.55
N GLU A 104 14.11 6.51 13.93
CA GLU A 104 15.48 6.02 14.13
C GLU A 104 15.55 4.89 15.18
N GLY A 105 14.78 5.01 16.27
CA GLY A 105 14.74 4.01 17.34
C GLY A 105 14.19 2.69 16.83
N PHE A 106 13.07 2.76 16.09
CA PHE A 106 12.48 1.60 15.45
C PHE A 106 13.40 0.98 14.40
N SER A 107 14.03 1.79 13.54
CA SER A 107 14.95 1.30 12.50
C SER A 107 16.10 0.48 13.09
N ARG A 108 16.69 0.98 14.19
CA ARG A 108 17.77 0.28 14.90
C ARG A 108 17.28 -1.01 15.54
N ALA A 109 16.11 -1.01 16.16
CA ALA A 109 15.54 -2.20 16.79
C ALA A 109 15.13 -3.26 15.77
N ASN A 110 14.53 -2.85 14.65
CA ASN A 110 13.94 -3.76 13.65
C ASN A 110 14.99 -4.39 12.72
N ILE A 111 15.93 -3.59 12.20
CA ILE A 111 16.90 -4.05 11.19
C ILE A 111 18.36 -3.74 11.53
N GLY A 112 18.64 -3.18 12.71
CA GLY A 112 20.01 -2.87 13.14
C GLY A 112 20.69 -1.75 12.36
N ARG A 113 19.93 -0.92 11.63
CA ARG A 113 20.47 0.16 10.77
C ARG A 113 20.03 1.53 11.25
N SER A 114 20.95 2.49 11.18
CA SER A 114 20.65 3.91 11.33
C SER A 114 20.06 4.48 10.05
N THR A 115 19.38 5.63 10.16
CA THR A 115 18.92 6.45 9.04
C THR A 115 20.03 6.68 8.02
N GLU A 116 21.24 7.05 8.48
CA GLU A 116 22.38 7.30 7.59
C GLU A 116 22.77 6.08 6.76
N ARG A 117 22.81 4.90 7.38
CA ARG A 117 23.14 3.64 6.67
C ARG A 117 22.04 3.25 5.70
N SER A 118 20.78 3.51 6.04
CA SER A 118 19.65 3.25 5.15
C SER A 118 19.66 4.19 3.95
N LEU A 119 20.02 5.46 4.11
CA LEU A 119 20.15 6.41 3.01
C LEU A 119 21.33 6.07 2.10
N ALA A 120 22.47 5.67 2.66
CA ALA A 120 23.61 5.20 1.85
C ALA A 120 23.30 3.90 1.06
N GLU A 121 22.41 3.04 1.58
CA GLU A 121 21.92 1.89 0.80
C GLU A 121 20.95 2.32 -0.30
N LEU A 122 20.04 3.27 -0.01
CA LEU A 122 19.12 3.81 -0.99
C LEU A 122 19.85 4.53 -2.13
N GLU A 123 20.94 5.25 -1.84
CA GLU A 123 21.81 5.87 -2.86
C GLU A 123 22.40 4.83 -3.82
N ARG A 124 22.92 3.71 -3.28
CA ARG A 124 23.40 2.59 -4.12
C ARG A 124 22.29 1.98 -4.96
N MET A 125 21.10 1.86 -4.39
CA MET A 125 19.92 1.35 -5.11
C MET A 125 19.47 2.28 -6.22
N ALA A 126 19.52 3.61 -6.00
CA ALA A 126 19.19 4.61 -7.00
C ALA A 126 20.18 4.57 -8.16
N ALA A 127 21.48 4.48 -7.88
CA ALA A 127 22.51 4.31 -8.90
C ALA A 127 22.30 3.02 -9.71
N PHE A 128 21.94 1.91 -9.07
CA PHE A 128 21.60 0.67 -9.78
C PHE A 128 20.34 0.84 -10.63
N ALA A 129 19.25 1.39 -10.08
CA ALA A 129 17.98 1.55 -10.78
C ALA A 129 18.10 2.44 -12.03
N ALA A 130 19.01 3.42 -12.04
CA ALA A 130 19.24 4.30 -13.18
C ALA A 130 19.64 3.55 -14.47
N ASP A 131 20.25 2.37 -14.35
CA ASP A 131 20.67 1.53 -15.48
C ASP A 131 19.63 0.48 -15.88
N HIS A 132 18.44 0.48 -15.26
CA HIS A 132 17.40 -0.52 -15.45
C HIS A 132 16.02 0.13 -15.69
N ASP A 133 15.14 -0.57 -16.40
CA ASP A 133 13.75 -0.13 -16.64
C ASP A 133 12.87 -0.45 -15.42
N ILE A 134 13.16 0.22 -14.30
CA ILE A 134 12.41 0.08 -13.04
C ILE A 134 12.28 1.42 -12.34
N VAL A 135 11.07 1.72 -11.85
CA VAL A 135 10.85 2.91 -11.02
C VAL A 135 11.20 2.58 -9.57
N LEU A 136 12.26 3.21 -9.06
CA LEU A 136 12.63 3.11 -7.66
C LEU A 136 11.93 4.21 -6.84
N GLY A 137 11.18 3.79 -5.82
CA GLY A 137 10.62 4.67 -4.81
C GLY A 137 11.08 4.30 -3.40
N THR A 138 10.59 5.06 -2.41
CA THR A 138 10.79 4.74 -1.00
C THR A 138 9.51 4.92 -0.20
N TYR A 139 9.23 3.97 0.67
CA TYR A 139 8.37 4.21 1.81
C TYR A 139 9.07 5.13 2.80
N LEU A 140 8.31 6.04 3.37
CA LEU A 140 8.62 6.73 4.61
C LEU A 140 7.69 6.16 5.68
N ILE A 141 8.08 5.03 6.28
CA ILE A 141 7.29 4.40 7.34
C ILE A 141 7.34 5.24 8.62
N PHE A 142 6.24 5.17 9.37
CA PHE A 142 5.95 6.03 10.52
C PHE A 142 5.89 7.52 10.19
N ALA A 143 5.58 7.94 8.95
CA ALA A 143 5.66 9.32 8.45
C ALA A 143 5.17 10.41 9.44
N TRP A 144 4.12 10.13 10.22
CA TRP A 144 3.51 11.04 11.21
C TRP A 144 3.94 10.81 12.67
N GLY A 145 4.84 9.88 12.93
CA GLY A 145 5.27 9.45 14.27
C GLY A 145 5.24 7.93 14.40
N GLY A 146 6.12 7.39 15.23
CA GLY A 146 6.30 5.95 15.42
C GLY A 146 6.25 5.55 16.90
N PRO A 147 6.45 4.26 17.20
CA PRO A 147 6.40 3.75 18.57
C PRO A 147 7.49 4.33 19.47
N THR A 148 8.60 4.82 18.90
CA THR A 148 9.74 5.36 19.65
C THR A 148 10.04 6.83 19.34
N GLY A 149 9.51 7.37 18.24
CA GLY A 149 9.70 8.76 17.82
C GLY A 149 8.52 9.68 18.17
N PRO A 150 8.76 11.01 18.25
CA PRO A 150 7.68 11.97 18.45
C PRO A 150 6.76 12.03 17.22
N ALA A 151 5.58 12.65 17.41
CA ALA A 151 4.76 13.07 16.28
C ALA A 151 5.57 14.00 15.37
N ARG A 152 5.34 13.90 14.05
CA ARG A 152 6.05 14.71 13.05
C ARG A 152 5.14 15.65 12.28
N ARG A 153 5.72 16.76 11.85
CA ARG A 153 5.07 17.84 11.10
C ARG A 153 5.73 18.02 9.73
N GLY A 154 5.16 18.89 8.91
CA GLY A 154 5.66 19.17 7.56
C GLY A 154 7.15 19.58 7.52
N GLU A 155 7.59 20.36 8.51
CA GLU A 155 8.99 20.84 8.60
C GLU A 155 10.01 19.72 8.83
N ASP A 156 9.62 18.66 9.54
CA ASP A 156 10.50 17.50 9.82
C ASP A 156 10.83 16.70 8.56
N LEU A 157 10.01 16.83 7.50
CA LEU A 157 10.22 16.14 6.24
C LEU A 157 11.33 16.80 5.40
N GLN A 158 11.55 18.12 5.55
CA GLN A 158 12.39 18.89 4.63
C GLN A 158 13.84 18.37 4.51
N PRO A 159 14.57 18.04 5.59
CA PRO A 159 15.94 17.53 5.48
C PRO A 159 16.00 16.19 4.74
N LEU A 160 15.02 15.32 4.99
CA LEU A 160 14.94 14.01 4.35
C LEU A 160 14.54 14.15 2.87
N ALA A 161 13.52 14.97 2.57
CA ALA A 161 13.07 15.28 1.22
C ALA A 161 14.25 15.71 0.33
N ARG A 162 15.05 16.67 0.80
CA ARG A 162 16.23 17.14 0.07
C ARG A 162 17.20 16.01 -0.25
N ARG A 163 17.53 15.18 0.74
CA ARG A 163 18.43 14.04 0.53
C ARG A 163 17.88 13.03 -0.47
N LEU A 164 16.59 12.73 -0.41
CA LEU A 164 15.95 11.81 -1.36
C LEU A 164 16.05 12.34 -2.80
N LEU A 165 15.77 13.64 -2.99
CA LEU A 165 15.90 14.30 -4.29
C LEU A 165 17.34 14.36 -4.79
N ASP A 166 18.33 14.62 -3.91
CA ASP A 166 19.75 14.63 -4.26
C ASP A 166 20.22 13.26 -4.80
N MET A 167 19.57 12.16 -4.35
CA MET A 167 19.81 10.80 -4.85
C MET A 167 18.99 10.44 -6.10
N GLY A 168 18.11 11.33 -6.58
CA GLY A 168 17.18 11.06 -7.68
C GLY A 168 15.96 10.20 -7.29
N VAL A 169 15.67 10.04 -5.99
CA VAL A 169 14.50 9.30 -5.50
C VAL A 169 13.35 10.26 -5.24
N ASP A 170 12.45 10.38 -6.20
CA ASP A 170 11.32 11.31 -6.17
C ASP A 170 9.95 10.62 -6.02
N HIS A 171 9.88 9.28 -6.10
CA HIS A 171 8.68 8.50 -5.85
C HIS A 171 8.57 8.14 -4.37
N TRP A 172 7.66 8.78 -3.64
CA TRP A 172 7.52 8.61 -2.18
C TRP A 172 6.20 7.96 -1.80
N ILE A 173 6.26 7.09 -0.80
CA ILE A 173 5.08 6.53 -0.15
C ILE A 173 5.08 6.97 1.31
N LEU A 174 4.21 7.92 1.67
CA LEU A 174 4.07 8.33 3.07
C LEU A 174 3.16 7.34 3.79
N ALA A 175 3.70 6.65 4.78
CA ALA A 175 2.98 5.61 5.50
C ALA A 175 2.74 5.98 6.96
N ASP A 176 1.46 6.14 7.33
CA ASP A 176 1.02 6.15 8.72
C ASP A 176 0.98 4.70 9.23
N SER A 177 2.17 4.18 9.55
CA SER A 177 2.35 2.77 9.90
C SER A 177 1.65 2.39 11.21
N ALA A 178 1.44 3.35 12.12
CA ALA A 178 0.81 3.11 13.40
C ALA A 178 -0.69 3.51 13.42
N GLY A 179 -1.17 4.22 12.39
CA GLY A 179 -2.54 4.73 12.32
C GLY A 179 -2.80 5.82 13.36
N TYR A 180 -1.84 6.74 13.54
CA TYR A 180 -1.88 7.81 14.55
C TYR A 180 -2.37 9.15 13.99
N ALA A 181 -2.28 9.36 12.69
CA ALA A 181 -2.53 10.66 12.09
C ALA A 181 -4.02 10.90 11.88
N ALA A 182 -4.50 12.07 12.30
CA ALA A 182 -5.82 12.57 11.96
C ALA A 182 -5.80 13.28 10.58
N PRO A 183 -6.95 13.40 9.88
CA PRO A 183 -7.01 14.04 8.56
C PRO A 183 -6.33 15.42 8.44
N PRO A 184 -6.42 16.35 9.42
CA PRO A 184 -5.69 17.62 9.35
C PRO A 184 -4.17 17.45 9.36
N GLN A 185 -3.63 16.51 10.15
CA GLN A 185 -2.20 16.21 10.21
C GLN A 185 -1.71 15.53 8.92
N ILE A 186 -2.54 14.67 8.35
CA ILE A 186 -2.30 14.06 7.04
C ILE A 186 -2.20 15.15 5.97
N ARG A 187 -3.18 16.05 5.91
CA ARG A 187 -3.19 17.18 4.99
C ARG A 187 -1.96 18.07 5.13
N GLU A 188 -1.54 18.39 6.36
CA GLU A 188 -0.35 19.20 6.62
C GLU A 188 0.91 18.56 6.01
N LEU A 189 1.20 17.31 6.35
CA LEU A 189 2.42 16.62 5.88
C LEU A 189 2.40 16.37 4.36
N VAL A 190 1.23 16.02 3.80
CA VAL A 190 1.08 15.84 2.36
C VAL A 190 1.29 17.15 1.61
N THR A 191 0.76 18.27 2.12
CA THR A 191 1.01 19.59 1.52
C THR A 191 2.50 19.92 1.52
N ALA A 192 3.23 19.61 2.60
CA ALA A 192 4.67 19.79 2.66
C ALA A 192 5.40 18.89 1.65
N ALA A 193 5.02 17.62 1.50
CA ALA A 193 5.60 16.72 0.51
C ALA A 193 5.38 17.21 -0.93
N LEU A 194 4.17 17.70 -1.25
CA LEU A 194 3.82 18.25 -2.55
C LEU A 194 4.56 19.55 -2.92
N ALA A 195 5.24 20.19 -1.97
CA ALA A 195 6.15 21.29 -2.25
C ALA A 195 7.49 20.81 -2.86
N HIS A 196 7.77 19.50 -2.82
CA HIS A 196 9.03 18.90 -3.26
C HIS A 196 8.87 17.99 -4.48
N ILE A 197 7.77 17.24 -4.57
CA ILE A 197 7.51 16.27 -5.64
C ILE A 197 6.13 16.48 -6.24
N PRO A 198 5.91 16.11 -7.52
CA PRO A 198 4.59 16.19 -8.12
C PRO A 198 3.65 15.14 -7.51
N ALA A 199 2.34 15.40 -7.58
CA ALA A 199 1.34 14.58 -6.89
C ALA A 199 1.22 13.14 -7.42
N ASP A 200 1.61 12.90 -8.66
CA ASP A 200 1.68 11.57 -9.29
C ASP A 200 2.90 10.74 -8.85
N HIS A 201 3.89 11.38 -8.21
CA HIS A 201 5.02 10.70 -7.57
C HIS A 201 4.75 10.40 -6.08
N LEU A 202 3.60 10.83 -5.54
CA LEU A 202 3.25 10.68 -4.13
C LEU A 202 2.13 9.65 -3.94
N THR A 203 2.45 8.55 -3.26
CA THR A 203 1.47 7.57 -2.78
C THR A 203 1.22 7.74 -1.29
N ILE A 204 -0.02 7.57 -0.84
CA ILE A 204 -0.38 7.65 0.58
C ILE A 204 -0.86 6.30 1.09
N GLN A 205 -0.29 5.86 2.21
CA GLN A 205 -0.70 4.67 2.95
C GLN A 205 -1.11 5.05 4.37
N ILE A 206 -2.38 4.82 4.71
CA ILE A 206 -2.88 5.08 6.05
C ILE A 206 -3.40 3.78 6.64
N HIS A 207 -2.90 3.43 7.83
CA HIS A 207 -3.50 2.33 8.56
C HIS A 207 -4.81 2.80 9.22
N ASP A 208 -5.90 2.12 8.88
CA ASP A 208 -7.26 2.41 9.27
C ASP A 208 -7.70 1.69 10.55
N GLY A 209 -6.76 1.43 11.47
CA GLY A 209 -7.07 0.83 12.78
C GLY A 209 -7.97 1.69 13.68
N ARG A 210 -8.16 2.97 13.34
CA ARG A 210 -8.93 3.97 14.10
C ARG A 210 -9.95 4.74 13.24
N GLY A 211 -10.24 4.27 12.02
CA GLY A 211 -11.17 4.95 11.09
C GLY A 211 -10.59 6.19 10.39
N MET A 212 -9.28 6.45 10.53
CA MET A 212 -8.63 7.63 9.96
C MET A 212 -8.33 7.49 8.47
N GLY A 213 -8.12 6.27 7.98
CA GLY A 213 -7.80 6.01 6.57
C GLY A 213 -8.98 6.37 5.67
N LEU A 214 -10.17 5.90 6.01
CA LEU A 214 -11.38 6.20 5.23
C LEU A 214 -11.74 7.69 5.32
N ALA A 215 -11.61 8.29 6.51
CA ALA A 215 -11.89 9.71 6.74
C ALA A 215 -10.93 10.66 5.98
N ALA A 216 -9.69 10.23 5.76
CA ALA A 216 -8.68 11.03 5.06
C ALA A 216 -8.78 10.95 3.53
N LEU A 217 -9.51 9.97 2.97
CA LEU A 217 -9.46 9.67 1.55
C LEU A 217 -9.90 10.84 0.66
N LEU A 218 -11.09 11.40 0.89
CA LEU A 218 -11.57 12.54 0.09
C LEU A 218 -10.72 13.81 0.27
N PRO A 219 -10.30 14.21 1.49
CA PRO A 219 -9.36 15.31 1.69
C PRO A 219 -8.03 15.16 0.93
N LEU A 220 -7.51 13.94 0.76
CA LEU A 220 -6.29 13.70 -0.04
C LEU A 220 -6.53 14.02 -1.52
N LEU A 221 -7.73 13.72 -2.04
CA LEU A 221 -8.05 14.00 -3.44
C LEU A 221 -8.10 15.49 -3.74
N GLU A 222 -8.52 16.31 -2.78
CA GLU A 222 -8.49 17.77 -2.91
C GLU A 222 -7.07 18.33 -3.08
N LEU A 223 -6.06 17.61 -2.57
CA LEU A 223 -4.64 17.96 -2.71
C LEU A 223 -4.03 17.48 -4.04
N GLY A 224 -4.83 16.85 -4.90
CA GLY A 224 -4.34 16.30 -6.17
C GLY A 224 -3.70 14.91 -6.06
N VAL A 225 -3.60 14.32 -4.86
CA VAL A 225 -3.11 12.95 -4.67
C VAL A 225 -4.08 11.99 -5.35
N ARG A 226 -3.55 11.06 -6.16
CA ARG A 226 -4.35 10.04 -6.85
C ARG A 226 -3.87 8.62 -6.58
N ASP A 227 -2.74 8.44 -5.93
CA ASP A 227 -2.16 7.14 -5.64
C ASP A 227 -2.36 6.80 -4.17
N ILE A 228 -3.21 5.82 -3.91
CA ILE A 228 -3.60 5.42 -2.55
C ILE A 228 -3.36 3.94 -2.37
N ASP A 229 -2.66 3.61 -1.29
CA ASP A 229 -2.52 2.24 -0.83
C ASP A 229 -3.74 1.79 -0.05
N THR A 230 -4.30 0.67 -0.46
CA THR A 230 -5.38 -0.01 0.25
C THR A 230 -5.06 -1.50 0.37
N SER A 231 -5.58 -2.13 1.42
CA SER A 231 -5.46 -3.56 1.61
C SER A 231 -6.83 -4.22 1.67
N LEU A 232 -7.06 -5.17 0.76
CA LEU A 232 -8.29 -5.95 0.69
C LEU A 232 -8.67 -6.54 2.06
N ALA A 233 -9.94 -6.46 2.46
CA ALA A 233 -10.42 -6.93 3.76
C ALA A 233 -9.69 -6.31 4.98
N GLY A 234 -9.03 -5.17 4.79
CA GLY A 234 -8.19 -4.53 5.80
C GLY A 234 -7.01 -5.40 6.25
N SER A 235 -6.58 -6.33 5.40
CA SER A 235 -5.59 -7.35 5.74
C SER A 235 -4.21 -6.77 6.09
N GLY A 236 -3.35 -7.61 6.65
CA GLY A 236 -1.96 -7.26 6.96
C GLY A 236 -1.71 -6.87 8.41
N GLY A 237 -0.81 -5.91 8.60
CA GLY A 237 -0.15 -5.62 9.88
C GLY A 237 1.36 -5.87 9.78
N HIS A 238 2.15 -5.21 10.62
CA HIS A 238 3.62 -5.32 10.56
C HIS A 238 4.11 -6.43 11.52
N PRO A 239 4.95 -7.40 11.10
CA PRO A 239 5.42 -8.50 11.97
C PRO A 239 6.09 -8.01 13.26
N ALA A 240 6.85 -6.90 13.17
CA ALA A 240 7.48 -6.25 14.33
C ALA A 240 6.52 -5.44 15.23
N MET A 241 5.22 -5.40 14.92
CA MET A 241 4.18 -4.81 15.77
C MET A 241 3.15 -5.90 16.14
N PRO A 242 3.47 -6.78 17.11
CA PRO A 242 2.60 -7.89 17.49
C PRO A 242 1.24 -7.38 18.00
N GLY A 243 0.16 -8.08 17.66
CA GLY A 243 -1.18 -7.76 18.18
C GLY A 243 -1.96 -6.70 17.39
N THR A 244 -1.46 -6.23 16.25
CA THR A 244 -2.26 -5.48 15.26
C THR A 244 -2.66 -6.38 14.07
N PRO A 245 -3.60 -7.33 14.24
CA PRO A 245 -4.08 -8.15 13.13
C PRO A 245 -4.94 -7.28 12.20
N GLY A 246 -4.41 -7.00 11.02
CA GLY A 246 -5.02 -6.11 10.05
C GLY A 246 -4.89 -4.64 10.43
N GLY A 247 -4.99 -3.78 9.43
CA GLY A 247 -4.85 -2.34 9.66
C GLY A 247 -4.79 -1.53 8.39
N GLY A 248 -4.65 -2.12 7.20
CA GLY A 248 -4.77 -1.33 5.98
C GLY A 248 -6.17 -0.73 5.83
N LEU A 249 -6.26 0.41 5.14
CA LEU A 249 -7.54 0.92 4.62
C LEU A 249 -8.18 -0.16 3.73
N CYS A 250 -9.40 -0.58 4.06
CA CYS A 250 -10.08 -1.64 3.32
C CYS A 250 -10.36 -1.19 1.89
N THR A 251 -9.87 -1.96 0.91
CA THR A 251 -10.01 -1.62 -0.51
C THR A 251 -11.48 -1.49 -0.93
N GLU A 252 -12.32 -2.41 -0.48
CA GLU A 252 -13.75 -2.42 -0.79
C GLU A 252 -14.52 -1.23 -0.20
N ASP A 253 -14.15 -0.78 1.00
CA ASP A 253 -14.77 0.38 1.63
C ASP A 253 -14.31 1.68 0.94
N ALA A 254 -13.03 1.76 0.58
CA ALA A 254 -12.48 2.89 -0.18
C ALA A 254 -13.14 3.00 -1.56
N VAL A 255 -13.29 1.89 -2.28
CA VAL A 255 -13.98 1.87 -3.58
C VAL A 255 -15.42 2.34 -3.43
N GLN A 256 -16.17 1.80 -2.45
CA GLN A 256 -17.56 2.23 -2.22
C GLN A 256 -17.66 3.73 -1.92
N LEU A 257 -16.78 4.28 -1.08
CA LEU A 257 -16.76 5.71 -0.76
C LEU A 257 -16.45 6.56 -2.01
N LEU A 258 -15.42 6.19 -2.77
CA LEU A 258 -15.00 6.91 -3.96
C LEU A 258 -16.11 6.94 -5.02
N GLU A 259 -16.75 5.80 -5.28
CA GLU A 259 -17.83 5.72 -6.25
C GLU A 259 -19.06 6.54 -5.84
N LEU A 260 -19.44 6.52 -4.56
CA LEU A 260 -20.52 7.35 -4.04
C LEU A 260 -20.18 8.85 -4.08
N ALA A 261 -18.90 9.20 -3.95
CA ALA A 261 -18.41 10.56 -4.10
C ALA A 261 -18.26 11.00 -5.57
N GLY A 262 -18.65 10.14 -6.54
CA GLY A 262 -18.54 10.43 -7.97
C GLY A 262 -17.11 10.33 -8.52
N VAL A 263 -16.19 9.72 -7.79
CA VAL A 263 -14.79 9.52 -8.20
C VAL A 263 -14.63 8.15 -8.85
N PRO A 264 -14.35 8.08 -10.17
CA PRO A 264 -14.30 6.81 -10.87
C PRO A 264 -13.07 5.98 -10.47
N THR A 265 -13.30 4.75 -10.02
CA THR A 265 -12.25 3.76 -9.69
C THR A 265 -12.00 2.80 -10.87
N GLY A 266 -13.06 2.45 -11.61
CA GLY A 266 -13.01 1.39 -12.63
C GLY A 266 -12.98 -0.03 -12.06
N ILE A 267 -13.29 -0.20 -10.78
CA ILE A 267 -13.28 -1.49 -10.07
C ILE A 267 -14.71 -2.01 -9.91
N ASP A 268 -14.93 -3.28 -10.21
CA ASP A 268 -16.17 -4.00 -9.96
C ASP A 268 -16.26 -4.34 -8.46
N LEU A 269 -17.00 -3.51 -7.73
CA LEU A 269 -17.17 -3.64 -6.28
C LEU A 269 -17.74 -5.01 -5.84
N PRO A 270 -18.80 -5.58 -6.47
CA PRO A 270 -19.23 -6.95 -6.17
C PRO A 270 -18.11 -8.00 -6.28
N ARG A 271 -17.35 -8.01 -7.37
CA ARG A 271 -16.22 -8.95 -7.53
C ARG A 271 -15.12 -8.70 -6.51
N LEU A 272 -14.89 -7.44 -6.13
CA LEU A 272 -13.94 -7.07 -5.10
C LEU A 272 -14.37 -7.60 -3.72
N ILE A 273 -15.66 -7.50 -3.38
CA ILE A 273 -16.23 -8.07 -2.15
C ILE A 273 -16.05 -9.59 -2.12
N ASP A 274 -16.32 -10.28 -3.23
CA ASP A 274 -16.11 -11.73 -3.33
C ASP A 274 -14.64 -12.10 -3.11
N ALA A 275 -13.70 -11.32 -3.67
CA ALA A 275 -12.27 -11.49 -3.45
C ALA A 275 -11.89 -11.23 -1.97
N ALA A 276 -12.48 -10.21 -1.34
CA ALA A 276 -12.24 -9.88 0.06
C ALA A 276 -12.75 -10.98 1.00
N ASN A 277 -13.92 -11.54 0.72
CA ASN A 277 -14.49 -12.66 1.45
C ASN A 277 -13.63 -13.92 1.30
N TRP A 278 -13.24 -14.25 0.07
CA TRP A 278 -12.34 -15.38 -0.19
C TRP A 278 -11.00 -15.22 0.55
N LEU A 279 -10.38 -14.04 0.51
CA LEU A 279 -9.13 -13.80 1.25
C LEU A 279 -9.36 -13.98 2.75
N ALA A 280 -10.41 -13.39 3.32
CA ALA A 280 -10.68 -13.49 4.75
C ALA A 280 -10.83 -14.94 5.21
N ASP A 281 -11.44 -15.81 4.40
CA ASP A 281 -11.57 -17.24 4.68
C ASP A 281 -10.22 -17.97 4.61
N GLU A 282 -9.37 -17.67 3.61
CA GLU A 282 -8.06 -18.30 3.42
C GLU A 282 -7.07 -18.00 4.56
N ILE A 283 -7.06 -16.78 5.09
CA ILE A 283 -6.09 -16.34 6.10
C ILE A 283 -6.69 -16.08 7.48
N GLY A 284 -8.00 -16.23 7.66
CA GLY A 284 -8.66 -15.97 8.93
C GLY A 284 -8.44 -14.54 9.43
N VAL A 285 -8.35 -13.56 8.52
CA VAL A 285 -8.18 -12.15 8.91
C VAL A 285 -9.44 -11.68 9.64
N PRO A 286 -9.32 -11.02 10.80
CA PRO A 286 -10.48 -10.48 11.50
C PRO A 286 -11.21 -9.55 10.54
N GLY A 287 -12.50 -9.82 10.30
CA GLY A 287 -13.27 -9.26 9.19
C GLY A 287 -13.48 -7.75 9.24
N LYS A 288 -12.42 -6.96 9.03
CA LYS A 288 -12.50 -5.56 8.65
C LYS A 288 -13.13 -5.47 7.26
N GLY A 289 -13.56 -4.27 6.87
CA GLY A 289 -14.38 -4.06 5.69
C GLY A 289 -15.86 -4.07 6.05
N PHE A 290 -16.49 -2.89 6.03
CA PHE A 290 -17.93 -2.77 6.28
C PHE A 290 -18.73 -3.36 5.12
N VAL A 291 -18.36 -2.97 3.90
CA VAL A 291 -19.12 -3.25 2.67
C VAL A 291 -19.12 -4.74 2.34
N ARG A 292 -18.06 -5.47 2.67
CA ARG A 292 -18.05 -6.93 2.47
C ARG A 292 -19.06 -7.70 3.33
N ARG A 293 -19.56 -7.09 4.41
CA ARG A 293 -20.59 -7.66 5.30
C ARG A 293 -21.99 -7.18 4.94
N THR A 294 -22.12 -5.90 4.61
CA THR A 294 -23.43 -5.28 4.34
C THR A 294 -23.84 -5.35 2.88
N GLY A 295 -22.90 -5.70 1.99
CA GLY A 295 -23.05 -5.53 0.57
C GLY A 295 -22.89 -4.06 0.13
N PRO A 296 -22.88 -3.82 -1.19
CA PRO A 296 -22.79 -2.48 -1.75
C PRO A 296 -24.01 -1.63 -1.40
N VAL A 297 -23.83 -0.32 -1.37
CA VAL A 297 -24.95 0.63 -1.27
C VAL A 297 -25.86 0.47 -2.50
N PRO A 298 -27.18 0.27 -2.32
CA PRO A 298 -28.14 0.20 -3.43
C PRO A 298 -28.16 1.50 -4.23
N GLY A 299 -28.38 1.40 -5.54
CA GLY A 299 -28.41 2.54 -6.45
C GLY A 299 -29.45 2.35 -7.56
N ALA A 300 -29.59 3.32 -8.46
CA ALA A 300 -30.55 3.25 -9.57
C ALA A 300 -30.41 1.96 -10.41
N ASP A 301 -29.17 1.47 -10.57
CA ASP A 301 -28.84 0.26 -11.31
C ASP A 301 -28.85 -1.02 -10.44
N ARG A 302 -29.14 -0.90 -9.13
CA ARG A 302 -29.25 -2.01 -8.16
C ARG A 302 -30.51 -1.84 -7.30
N PRO A 303 -31.68 -2.29 -7.78
CA PRO A 303 -32.92 -2.15 -7.05
C PRO A 303 -32.84 -2.85 -5.69
N THR A 304 -33.37 -2.20 -4.65
CA THR A 304 -33.47 -2.78 -3.31
C THR A 304 -34.51 -3.89 -3.28
N ALA A 305 -34.23 -4.95 -2.53
CA ALA A 305 -35.28 -5.89 -2.15
C ALA A 305 -36.25 -5.17 -1.18
N PRO A 306 -37.58 -5.29 -1.37
CA PRO A 306 -38.53 -4.72 -0.42
C PRO A 306 -38.32 -5.34 0.97
N PHE A 307 -38.44 -4.51 2.02
CA PHE A 307 -38.36 -5.00 3.38
C PHE A 307 -39.52 -5.98 3.66
N ALA A 308 -39.17 -7.22 4.03
CA ALA A 308 -40.12 -8.16 4.59
C ALA A 308 -39.96 -8.16 6.11
N PHE A 309 -40.90 -7.55 6.82
CA PHE A 309 -40.96 -7.59 8.27
C PHE A 309 -41.89 -8.73 8.70
N THR A 310 -41.34 -9.71 9.41
CA THR A 310 -42.11 -10.65 10.22
C THR A 310 -41.88 -10.29 11.68
N TRP A 311 -42.92 -9.74 12.32
CA TRP A 311 -42.97 -9.49 13.75
C TRP A 311 -43.34 -10.76 14.51
#